data_AF-A0A651GMJ2-F1
#
_entry.id   AF-A0A651GMJ2-F1
#
_cell.length_a   1.000
_cell.length_b   1.000
_cell.length_c   1.000
_cell.angle_alpha   90.00
_cell.angle_beta   90.00
_cell.angle_gamma   90.00
#
_symmetry.space_group_name_H-M   'P 1'
#
loop_
_entity.id
_entity.type
_entity.pdbx_description
1 polymer ?
#
loop_
_entity_poly.entity_id
_entity_poly.type
_entity_poly.pdbx_seq_one_letter_code
_entity_poly.pdbx_strand_id
1 'polypeptide(L)'
;MATRNPLKPVKKSVARRLAHFFHRNGYVRNKNAQRAEQEGAQRYKKGDEVRLSTRSQEELEEMQELLKQAGFTAGRSFVKGYQFCQPVYGRKAVARFLEMVEPFKKP
;
A
#
# COMPACT_ATOMS: atom_id res chain seq x y z
N MET A 1 -1.81 26.68 -9.36
CA MET A 1 -2.58 25.42 -9.50
C MET A 1 -1.64 24.36 -10.08
N ALA A 2 -1.17 23.41 -9.27
CA ALA A 2 -0.22 22.40 -9.75
C ALA A 2 -0.96 21.40 -10.66
N THR A 3 -0.56 21.38 -11.93
CA THR A 3 -1.02 20.45 -12.95
C THR A 3 -0.77 19.02 -12.50
N ARG A 4 -1.84 18.24 -12.35
CA ARG A 4 -1.75 16.79 -12.15
C ARG A 4 -1.14 16.19 -13.42
N ASN A 5 0.14 15.87 -13.36
CA ASN A 5 0.78 15.03 -14.37
C ASN A 5 -0.04 13.73 -14.47
N PRO A 6 -0.55 13.33 -15.66
CA PRO A 6 -1.21 12.04 -15.80
C PRO A 6 -0.20 10.98 -15.37
N LEU A 7 -0.57 10.17 -14.38
CA LEU A 7 0.29 9.11 -13.86
C LEU A 7 0.71 8.24 -15.05
N LYS A 8 2.02 8.21 -15.35
CA LYS A 8 2.56 7.36 -16.41
C LYS A 8 2.08 5.91 -16.17
N PRO A 9 1.77 5.15 -17.24
CA PRO A 9 1.36 3.76 -17.08
C PRO A 9 2.44 2.98 -16.33
N VAL A 10 2.02 2.27 -15.27
CA VAL A 10 2.94 1.49 -14.44
C VAL A 10 3.44 0.29 -15.26
N LYS A 11 4.75 0.06 -15.27
CA LYS A 11 5.35 -1.09 -15.95
C LYS A 11 4.76 -2.40 -15.41
N LYS A 12 4.40 -3.33 -16.30
CA LYS A 12 3.83 -4.65 -15.93
C LYS A 12 4.72 -5.42 -14.94
N SER A 13 6.04 -5.33 -15.10
CA SER A 13 7.00 -5.96 -14.18
C SER A 13 6.93 -5.39 -12.76
N VAL A 14 6.81 -4.07 -12.63
CA VAL A 14 6.65 -3.37 -11.34
C VAL A 14 5.36 -3.80 -10.66
N ALA A 15 4.23 -3.76 -11.39
CA ALA A 15 2.93 -4.17 -10.86
C ALA A 15 2.94 -5.64 -10.41
N ARG A 16 3.52 -6.55 -11.21
CA ARG A 16 3.65 -7.97 -10.87
C ARG A 16 4.51 -8.20 -9.63
N ARG A 17 5.60 -7.45 -9.46
CA ARG A 17 6.48 -7.61 -8.29
C ARG A 17 5.82 -7.08 -7.02
N LEU A 18 5.11 -5.96 -7.08
CA LEU A 18 4.28 -5.47 -5.96
C LEU A 18 3.15 -6.45 -5.63
N ALA A 19 2.50 -7.04 -6.64
CA ALA A 19 1.48 -8.06 -6.45
C ALA A 19 2.04 -9.30 -5.74
N HIS A 20 3.27 -9.72 -6.07
CA HIS A 20 3.94 -10.81 -5.36
C HIS A 20 4.07 -10.51 -3.86
N PHE A 21 4.55 -9.33 -3.49
CA PHE A 21 4.64 -8.95 -2.08
C PHE A 21 3.26 -8.89 -1.40
N PHE A 22 2.27 -8.32 -2.08
CA PHE A 22 0.92 -8.17 -1.56
C PHE A 22 0.24 -9.53 -1.33
N HIS A 23 0.22 -10.40 -2.33
CA HIS A 23 -0.44 -11.71 -2.19
C HIS A 23 0.33 -12.68 -1.29
N ARG A 24 1.64 -12.46 -1.09
CA ARG A 24 2.42 -13.28 -0.16
C ARG A 24 1.93 -13.11 1.28
N ASN A 25 1.86 -11.88 1.79
CA ASN A 25 1.55 -11.58 3.20
C ASN A 25 0.95 -10.17 3.42
N GLY A 26 0.65 -9.44 2.35
CA GLY A 26 0.06 -8.10 2.44
C GLY A 26 -1.42 -8.14 2.81
N TYR A 27 -1.93 -7.03 3.33
CA TYR A 27 -3.33 -6.90 3.69
C TYR A 27 -3.79 -5.46 3.64
N VAL A 28 -5.10 -5.28 3.49
CA VAL A 28 -5.76 -3.97 3.56
C VAL A 28 -6.35 -3.80 4.94
N ARG A 29 -6.10 -2.64 5.56
CA ARG A 29 -6.89 -2.19 6.71
C ARG A 29 -7.87 -1.14 6.21
N ASN A 30 -9.15 -1.46 6.29
CA ASN A 30 -10.22 -0.52 5.98
C ASN A 30 -10.51 0.37 7.19
N LYS A 31 -10.86 1.63 6.91
CA LYS A 31 -11.44 2.53 7.90
C LYS A 31 -12.74 1.91 8.43
N ASN A 32 -12.85 1.76 9.74
CA ASN A 32 -14.08 1.28 10.37
C ASN A 32 -15.04 2.46 10.53
N ALA A 33 -16.12 2.47 9.75
CA ALA A 33 -17.10 3.56 9.73
C ALA A 33 -17.84 3.69 11.07
N GLN A 34 -18.29 2.57 11.64
CA GLN A 34 -19.01 2.53 12.92
C GLN A 34 -18.17 3.13 14.06
N ARG A 35 -16.90 2.74 14.16
CA ARG A 35 -15.99 3.29 15.17
C ARG A 35 -15.67 4.77 14.93
N ALA A 36 -15.53 5.18 13.67
CA ALA A 36 -15.29 6.58 13.34
C ALA A 36 -16.47 7.48 13.73
N GLU A 37 -17.70 6.97 13.62
CA GLU A 37 -18.93 7.65 14.06
C GLU A 37 -19.02 7.73 15.59
N GLN A 38 -18.81 6.60 16.28
CA GLN A 38 -18.93 6.52 17.75
C GLN A 38 -17.85 7.31 18.50
N GLU A 39 -16.59 7.23 18.04
CA GLU A 39 -15.45 7.84 18.73
C GLU A 39 -15.19 9.30 18.27
N GLY A 40 -15.74 9.67 17.12
CA GLY A 40 -15.50 10.94 16.46
C GLY A 40 -14.07 11.11 15.91
N ALA A 41 -13.90 12.10 15.04
CA ALA A 41 -12.62 12.36 14.37
C ALA A 41 -11.48 12.77 15.33
N GLN A 42 -11.79 13.17 16.57
CA GLN A 42 -10.78 13.51 17.57
C GLN A 42 -10.10 12.28 18.16
N ARG A 43 -10.83 11.16 18.36
CA ARG A 43 -10.27 9.93 18.96
C ARG A 43 -9.92 8.89 17.90
N TYR A 44 -10.70 8.77 16.82
CA TYR A 44 -10.44 7.80 15.76
C TYR A 44 -9.61 8.39 14.61
N LYS A 45 -8.30 8.12 14.61
CA LYS A 45 -7.36 8.63 13.60
C LYS A 45 -7.01 7.62 12.48
N LYS A 46 -7.66 6.46 12.44
CA LYS A 46 -7.32 5.38 11.49
C LYS A 46 -8.01 5.62 10.14
N GLY A 47 -7.31 5.30 9.06
CA GLY A 47 -7.81 5.39 7.69
C GLY A 47 -7.54 4.12 6.89
N ASP A 48 -7.94 4.14 5.62
CA ASP A 48 -7.68 3.06 4.66
C ASP A 48 -6.17 2.99 4.36
N GLU A 49 -5.61 1.79 4.37
CA GLU A 49 -4.21 1.56 4.01
C GLU A 49 -3.97 0.15 3.47
N VAL A 50 -3.02 0.04 2.55
CA VAL A 50 -2.38 -1.23 2.19
C VAL A 50 -1.15 -1.38 3.05
N ARG A 51 -0.94 -2.57 3.62
CA ARG A 51 0.32 -2.94 4.28
C ARG A 51 0.96 -4.06 3.51
N LEU A 52 2.19 -3.83 3.08
CA LEU A 52 3.03 -4.83 2.43
C LEU A 52 4.07 -5.31 3.42
N SER A 53 4.39 -6.60 3.40
CA SER A 53 5.34 -7.20 4.35
C SER A 53 6.52 -7.85 3.64
N THR A 54 7.71 -7.57 4.16
CA THR A 54 8.98 -8.14 3.70
C THR A 54 9.69 -8.89 4.80
N ARG A 55 10.56 -9.82 4.41
CA ARG A 55 11.32 -10.69 5.33
C ARG A 55 12.73 -10.18 5.60
N SER A 56 13.21 -9.23 4.81
CA SER A 56 14.53 -8.64 4.94
C SER A 56 14.51 -7.15 4.61
N GLN A 57 15.62 -6.48 4.93
CA GLN A 57 15.82 -5.07 4.65
C GLN A 57 15.96 -4.84 3.13
N GLU A 58 16.62 -5.75 2.40
CA GLU A 58 16.79 -5.66 0.95
C GLU A 58 15.45 -5.74 0.21
N GLU A 59 14.56 -6.64 0.64
CA GLU A 59 13.19 -6.70 0.11
C GLU A 59 12.40 -5.42 0.41
N LEU A 60 12.64 -4.78 1.57
CA LEU A 60 11.96 -3.53 1.93
C LEU A 60 12.41 -2.39 1.02
N GLU A 61 13.70 -2.26 0.76
CA GLU A 61 14.27 -1.26 -0.15
C GLU A 61 13.79 -1.46 -1.58
N GLU A 62 13.80 -2.71 -2.06
CA GLU A 62 13.22 -3.08 -3.36
C GLU A 62 11.75 -2.64 -3.44
N MET A 63 10.96 -2.98 -2.42
CA MET A 63 9.54 -2.63 -2.36
C MET A 63 9.31 -1.11 -2.37
N GLN A 64 10.12 -0.33 -1.65
CA GLN A 64 9.99 1.13 -1.61
C GLN A 64 10.27 1.76 -2.98
N GLU A 65 11.30 1.28 -3.67
CA GLU A 65 11.63 1.75 -5.01
C GLU A 65 10.55 1.36 -6.03
N LEU A 66 10.00 0.15 -5.95
CA LEU A 66 8.86 -0.27 -6.76
C LEU A 66 7.62 0.58 -6.52
N LEU A 67 7.30 0.90 -5.26
CA LEU A 67 6.17 1.77 -4.92
C LEU A 67 6.36 3.18 -5.52
N LYS A 68 7.57 3.73 -5.43
CA LYS A 68 7.93 5.01 -6.04
C LYS A 68 7.79 4.98 -7.57
N GLN A 69 8.30 3.93 -8.23
CA GLN A 69 8.14 3.74 -9.68
C GLN A 69 6.67 3.60 -10.10
N ALA A 70 5.86 2.96 -9.26
CA ALA A 70 4.42 2.87 -9.45
C ALA A 70 3.66 4.17 -9.08
N GLY A 71 4.37 5.23 -8.63
CA GLY A 71 3.78 6.53 -8.30
C GLY A 71 3.03 6.57 -6.97
N PHE A 72 3.33 5.66 -6.04
CA PHE A 72 2.78 5.69 -4.68
C PHE A 72 3.73 6.42 -3.73
N THR A 73 3.14 7.15 -2.79
CA THR A 73 3.85 7.67 -1.62
C THR A 73 3.67 6.69 -0.47
N ALA A 74 4.74 6.01 -0.12
CA ALA A 74 4.74 5.06 0.99
C ALA A 74 4.85 5.82 2.33
N GLY A 75 4.20 5.28 3.38
CA GLY A 75 4.35 5.79 4.74
C GLY A 75 5.67 5.39 5.38
N ARG A 76 5.84 5.70 6.67
CA ARG A 76 6.99 5.20 7.44
C ARG A 76 6.87 3.68 7.63
N SER A 77 7.92 2.94 7.28
CA SER A 77 8.02 1.50 7.54
C SER A 77 8.19 1.22 9.04
N PHE A 78 7.82 0.02 9.46
CA PHE A 78 7.98 -0.44 10.85
C PHE A 78 8.18 -1.95 10.91
N VAL A 79 8.73 -2.44 12.02
CA VAL A 79 8.93 -3.88 12.27
C VAL A 79 7.69 -4.47 12.94
N LYS A 80 7.24 -5.63 12.48
CA LYS A 80 6.16 -6.43 13.09
C LYS A 80 6.62 -7.88 13.20
N GLY A 81 7.00 -8.30 14.40
CA GLY A 81 7.67 -9.59 14.61
C GLY A 81 8.99 -9.64 13.83
N TYR A 82 9.19 -10.69 13.02
CA TYR A 82 10.39 -10.85 12.17
C TYR A 82 10.21 -10.27 10.75
N GLN A 83 9.25 -9.37 10.54
CA GLN A 83 8.94 -8.80 9.23
C GLN A 83 9.00 -7.28 9.26
N PHE A 84 9.37 -6.68 8.12
CA PHE A 84 9.18 -5.25 7.91
C PHE A 84 7.84 -5.01 7.22
N CYS A 85 7.14 -3.98 7.63
CA CYS A 85 5.85 -3.57 7.08
C CYS A 85 5.99 -2.18 6.45
N GLN A 86 5.59 -2.07 5.18
CA GLN A 86 5.54 -0.82 4.44
C GLN A 86 4.07 -0.44 4.18
N PRO A 87 3.53 0.59 4.87
CA PRO A 87 2.19 1.06 4.63
C PRO A 87 2.11 1.99 3.40
N VAL A 88 0.96 1.98 2.72
CA VAL A 88 0.51 2.97 1.73
C VAL A 88 -0.85 3.48 2.17
N TYR A 89 -0.93 4.77 2.52
CA TYR A 89 -2.11 5.36 3.13
C TYR A 89 -3.06 6.00 2.13
N GLY A 90 -4.34 6.02 2.48
CA GLY A 90 -5.38 6.80 1.83
C GLY A 90 -6.23 5.98 0.87
N ARG A 91 -7.55 6.16 0.95
CA ARG A 91 -8.55 5.40 0.19
C ARG A 91 -8.27 5.32 -1.30
N LYS A 92 -7.90 6.45 -1.92
CA LYS A 92 -7.59 6.51 -3.36
C LYS A 92 -6.33 5.70 -3.72
N ALA A 93 -5.31 5.76 -2.87
CA ALA A 93 -4.09 4.99 -3.07
C ALA A 93 -4.35 3.49 -2.89
N VAL A 94 -5.15 3.13 -1.89
CA VAL A 94 -5.58 1.74 -1.65
C VAL A 94 -6.33 1.18 -2.86
N ALA A 95 -7.36 1.86 -3.34
CA ALA A 95 -8.14 1.42 -4.50
C ALA A 95 -7.26 1.23 -5.74
N ARG A 96 -6.45 2.25 -6.07
CA ARG A 96 -5.52 2.19 -7.20
C ARG A 96 -4.50 1.07 -7.06
N PHE A 97 -3.99 0.82 -5.85
CA PHE A 97 -3.05 -0.27 -5.61
C PHE A 97 -3.70 -1.62 -5.87
N LEU A 98 -4.91 -1.85 -5.37
CA LEU A 98 -5.66 -3.09 -5.58
C LEU A 98 -5.94 -3.33 -7.07
N GLU A 99 -6.48 -2.34 -7.77
CA GLU A 99 -6.73 -2.42 -9.23
C GLU A 99 -5.46 -2.81 -10.02
N MET A 100 -4.30 -2.31 -9.59
CA MET A 100 -3.02 -2.59 -10.24
C MET A 100 -2.53 -4.03 -9.99
N VAL A 101 -2.80 -4.63 -8.81
CA VAL A 101 -2.24 -5.93 -8.43
C VAL A 101 -3.18 -7.11 -8.65
N GLU A 102 -4.49 -6.91 -8.59
CA GLU A 102 -5.50 -7.97 -8.77
C GLU A 102 -5.31 -8.80 -10.06
N PRO A 103 -4.95 -8.22 -11.23
CA PRO A 103 -4.70 -9.01 -12.44
C PRO A 103 -3.53 -10.03 -12.34
N PHE A 104 -2.70 -9.94 -11.31
CA PHE A 104 -1.56 -10.84 -11.07
C PHE A 104 -1.78 -11.81 -9.91
N LYS A 105 -2.99 -11.85 -9.35
CA LYS A 105 -3.38 -12.85 -8.37
C LYS A 105 -3.21 -14.24 -8.99
N LYS A 106 -2.40 -15.08 -8.36
CA LYS A 106 -2.31 -16.48 -8.79
C LYS A 106 -3.64 -17.17 -8.48
N PRO A 107 -4.16 -18.02 -9.39
CA PRO A 107 -5.31 -18.88 -9.09
C PRO A 107 -5.02 -19.82 -7.92
#